data_AF-A0A522VUF1-F1
#
_entry.id   AF-A0A522VUF1-F1
#
_cell.length_a   1.000
_cell.length_b   1.000
_cell.length_c   1.000
_cell.angle_alpha   90.00
_cell.angle_beta   90.00
_cell.angle_gamma   90.00
#
_symmetry.space_group_name_H-M   'P 1'
#
loop_
_entity.id
_entity.type
_entity.pdbx_description
1 polymer ?
#
loop_
_entity_poly.entity_id
_entity_poly.type
_entity_poly.pdbx_seq_one_letter_code
_entity_poly.pdbx_strand_id
1 'polypeptide(L)' 'MAISDWPAAERPRERLLALGAGALSDAELLAVFLRTGVRGKSAVDMARELLARFGGLGGLLGAGRAAQ' A
#
# COMPACT_ATOMS: atom_id res chain seq x y z
N MET A 1 -2.74 12.22 -7.29
CA MET A 1 -1.97 13.05 -6.34
C MET A 1 -0.80 12.23 -5.81
N ALA A 2 0.37 12.83 -5.60
CA ALA A 2 1.48 12.09 -5.01
C ALA A 2 1.26 11.98 -3.49
N ILE A 3 1.64 10.85 -2.88
CA ILE A 3 1.51 10.66 -1.41
C ILE A 3 2.36 11.69 -0.65
N SER A 4 3.43 12.20 -1.27
CA SER A 4 4.24 13.30 -0.74
C SER A 4 3.44 14.60 -0.55
N ASP A 5 2.34 14.79 -1.27
CA ASP A 5 1.49 15.99 -1.16
C ASP A 5 0.56 15.93 0.06
N TRP A 6 0.42 14.76 0.69
CA TRP A 6 -0.45 14.59 1.85
C TRP A 6 0.16 15.25 3.09
N PRO A 7 -0.68 15.72 4.04
CA PRO A 7 -0.23 16.14 5.36
C PRO A 7 0.69 15.08 5.97
N ALA A 8 1.75 15.48 6.67
CA ALA A 8 2.72 14.54 7.23
C ALA A 8 2.05 13.49 8.12
N ALA A 9 1.05 13.89 8.93
CA ALA A 9 0.27 13.01 9.78
C ALA A 9 -0.64 12.00 9.03
N GLU A 10 -0.82 12.19 7.73
CA GLU A 10 -1.62 11.30 6.87
C GLU A 10 -0.74 10.38 6.01
N ARG A 11 0.56 10.68 5.90
CA ARG A 11 1.48 9.86 5.11
C ARG A 11 1.66 8.50 5.78
N PRO A 12 1.51 7.38 5.04
CA PRO A 12 1.55 6.04 5.60
C PRO A 12 2.81 5.74 6.44
N ARG A 13 4.00 6.19 5.99
CA ARG A 13 5.24 5.95 6.74
C ARG A 13 5.30 6.70 8.06
N GLU A 14 4.90 7.97 8.06
CA GLU A 14 4.90 8.79 9.27
C GLU A 14 3.86 8.29 10.27
N ARG A 15 2.66 7.94 9.78
CA ARG A 15 1.62 7.28 10.59
C ARG A 15 2.11 5.97 11.20
N LEU A 16 2.83 5.17 10.41
CA LEU A 16 3.37 3.89 10.88
C LEU A 16 4.39 4.13 12.00
N LEU A 17 5.26 5.12 11.87
CA LEU A 17 6.24 5.48 12.90
C LEU A 17 5.58 6.05 14.17
N ALA A 18 4.51 6.85 14.02
CA ALA A 18 3.87 7.52 15.14
C ALA A 18 2.85 6.65 15.90
N LEU A 19 2.08 5.83 15.18
CA LEU A 19 0.91 5.12 15.70
C LEU A 19 0.99 3.60 15.56
N GLY A 20 2.03 3.10 14.88
CA GLY A 20 2.22 1.67 14.62
C GLY A 20 1.33 1.12 13.50
N ALA A 21 1.53 -0.16 13.20
CA ALA A 21 0.88 -0.85 12.08
C ALA A 21 -0.65 -0.87 12.15
N GLY A 22 -1.22 -0.98 13.36
CA GLY A 22 -2.68 -1.05 13.55
C GLY A 22 -3.43 0.23 13.18
N ALA A 23 -2.74 1.36 12.98
CA ALA A 23 -3.33 2.63 12.58
C ALA A 23 -3.44 2.81 11.05
N LEU A 24 -2.95 1.83 10.28
CA LEU A 24 -2.97 1.80 8.82
C LEU A 24 -3.94 0.72 8.34
N SER A 25 -4.60 0.99 7.22
CA SER A 25 -5.27 -0.07 6.46
C SER A 25 -4.25 -0.99 5.79
N ASP A 26 -4.65 -2.21 5.46
CA ASP A 26 -3.84 -3.17 4.68
C ASP A 26 -3.24 -2.54 3.42
N ALA A 27 -4.01 -1.67 2.75
CA ALA A 27 -3.55 -0.98 1.55
C ALA A 27 -2.45 0.05 1.85
N GLU A 28 -2.59 0.84 2.91
CA GLU A 28 -1.55 1.80 3.31
C GLU A 28 -0.29 1.08 3.78
N LEU A 29 -0.47 -0.03 4.50
CA LEU A 29 0.61 -0.85 5.02
C LEU A 29 1.39 -1.51 3.86
N LEU A 30 0.68 -2.06 2.88
CA LEU A 30 1.28 -2.55 1.64
C LEU A 30 1.95 -1.41 0.84
N ALA A 31 1.35 -0.23 0.77
CA ALA A 31 1.92 0.92 0.06
C ALA A 31 3.26 1.39 0.66
N VAL A 32 3.46 1.24 1.98
CA VAL A 32 4.77 1.50 2.61
C VAL A 32 5.86 0.61 2.01
N PHE A 33 5.56 -0.68 1.79
CA PHE A 33 6.47 -1.65 1.16
C PHE A 33 6.67 -1.40 -0.33
N LEU A 34 5.63 -0.98 -1.07
CA LEU A 34 5.73 -0.66 -2.49
C LEU A 34 6.63 0.57 -2.75
N ARG A 35 6.73 1.49 -1.77
CA ARG A 35 7.54 2.73 -1.76
C ARG A 35 7.18 3.77 -2.81
N THR A 36 6.75 3.38 -4.00
CA THR A 36 6.43 4.24 -5.15
C THR A 36 5.24 3.68 -5.91
N GLY A 37 4.40 4.58 -6.42
CA GLY A 37 3.35 4.22 -7.37
C GLY A 37 3.87 4.11 -8.80
N VAL A 38 2.95 3.99 -9.75
CA VAL A 38 3.21 4.09 -11.20
C VAL A 38 2.66 5.39 -11.76
N ARG A 39 2.99 5.70 -13.01
CA ARG A 39 2.40 6.87 -13.68
C ARG A 39 0.87 6.82 -13.62
N GLY A 40 0.28 7.84 -13.02
CA GLY A 40 -1.18 7.96 -12.86
C GLY A 40 -1.79 7.26 -11.63
N LYS A 41 -1.01 6.55 -10.81
CA LYS A 41 -1.52 5.87 -9.60
C LYS A 41 -0.53 5.97 -8.45
N SER A 42 -1.00 6.30 -7.24
CA SER A 42 -0.15 6.28 -6.05
C SER A 42 0.18 4.85 -5.61
N ALA A 43 1.14 4.70 -4.69
CA ALA A 43 1.43 3.39 -4.08
C ALA A 43 0.21 2.84 -3.32
N VAL A 44 -0.62 3.71 -2.73
CA VAL A 44 -1.87 3.31 -2.05
C VAL A 44 -2.90 2.83 -3.04
N ASP A 45 -3.07 3.50 -4.18
CA ASP A 45 -4.00 3.06 -5.23
C ASP A 45 -3.60 1.70 -5.78
N MET A 46 -2.31 1.50 -6.04
CA MET A 46 -1.76 0.22 -6.49
C MET A 46 -1.96 -0.88 -5.44
N ALA A 47 -1.70 -0.59 -4.16
CA ALA A 47 -1.94 -1.53 -3.08
C ALA A 47 -3.41 -1.95 -2.98
N ARG A 48 -4.35 -1.00 -3.11
CA ARG A 48 -5.80 -1.29 -3.16
C ARG A 48 -6.15 -2.21 -4.32
N GLU A 49 -5.62 -1.95 -5.51
CA GLU A 49 -5.86 -2.79 -6.69
C GLU A 49 -5.30 -4.21 -6.52
N LEU A 50 -4.10 -4.36 -5.94
CA LEU A 50 -3.51 -5.66 -5.65
C LEU A 50 -4.36 -6.43 -4.63
N LEU A 51 -4.76 -5.80 -3.53
CA LEU A 51 -5.60 -6.43 -2.53
C LEU A 51 -6.97 -6.83 -3.10
N ALA A 52 -7.58 -5.98 -3.93
CA ALA A 52 -8.83 -6.31 -4.60
C ALA A 52 -8.68 -7.49 -5.57
N ARG A 53 -7.59 -7.51 -6.35
CA ARG A 53 -7.29 -8.58 -7.31
C ARG A 53 -7.06 -9.93 -6.65
N PHE A 54 -6.39 -9.95 -5.50
CA PHE A 54 -5.97 -11.18 -4.84
C PHE A 54 -6.83 -11.54 -3.61
N GLY A 55 -7.88 -10.78 -3.31
CA GLY A 55 -8.79 -11.08 -2.18
C GLY A 55 -8.17 -10.81 -0.81
N GLY A 56 -7.28 -9.82 -0.71
CA GLY A 56 -6.60 -9.41 0.53
C GLY A 56 -5.14 -9.88 0.61
N LEU A 57 -4.50 -9.61 1.75
CA LEU A 57 -3.07 -9.88 1.97
C LEU A 57 -2.73 -11.37 1.87
N GLY A 58 -3.57 -12.25 2.42
CA GLY A 58 -3.34 -13.70 2.38
C GLY A 58 -3.28 -14.23 0.94
N GLY A 59 -4.23 -13.85 0.10
CA GLY A 59 -4.23 -14.26 -1.31
C GLY A 59 -3.11 -13.60 -2.12
N LEU A 60 -2.72 -12.36 -1.78
CA LEU A 60 -1.58 -11.70 -2.40
C LEU A 60 -0.25 -12.39 -2.07
N LEU A 61 -0.03 -12.76 -0.81
CA LEU A 61 1.20 -13.44 -0.37
C LEU A 61 1.26 -14.90 -0.84
N GLY A 62 0.10 -15.55 -1.01
CA GLY A 62 -0.02 -16.87 -1.60
C GLY A 62 0.07 -16.88 -3.13
N ALA A 63 0.05 -15.71 -3.78
CA ALA A 63 0.20 -15.60 -5.22
C ALA A 63 1.62 -16.01 -5.63
N GLY A 64 1.77 -17.24 -6.12
CA GLY A 64 2.98 -17.66 -6.83
C GLY A 64 3.16 -16.86 -8.12
N ARG A 65 4.35 -16.96 -8.74
CA ARG A 65 4.50 -16.49 -10.12
C ARG A 65 3.55 -17.31 -10.99
N ALA A 66 2.45 -16.70 -11.44
CA ALA A 66 1.82 -17.15 -12.67
C ALA A 66 2.92 -17.04 -13.73
N ALA A 67 3.32 -18.19 -14.26
CA ALA A 67 4.43 -18.35 -15.19
C ALA A 67 4.44 -17.22 -16.24
N GLN A 68 5.58 -16.56 -16.37
CA GLN A 68 6.04 -16.01 -17.63
C GLN A 68 7.12 -16.95 -18.13
#